data_AF-A0A951YDA4-F1
#
_entry.id   AF-A0A951YDA4-F1
#
_cell.length_a   1.000
_cell.length_b   1.000
_cell.length_c   1.000
_cell.angle_alpha   90.00
_cell.angle_beta   90.00
_cell.angle_gamma   90.00
#
_symmetry.space_group_name_H-M   'P 1'
#
loop_
_entity.id
_entity.type
_entity.pdbx_description
1 polymer ?
#
loop_
_entity_poly.entity_id
_entity_poly.type
_entity_poly.pdbx_seq_one_letter_code
_entity_poly.pdbx_strand_id
1 'polypeptide(L)'
;MCETTYKHILDLFLTRQIDVKIFIDQYFAQWESDRDNAVSFDPKFERMIGRIFTSCDCYSEDPENPYEISEEQLRLEIDLLRYIWWG
;
A
#
# COMPACT_ATOMS: atom_id res chain seq x y z
N MET A 1 -5.72 -8.34 13.62
CA MET A 1 -5.10 -9.31 12.70
C MET A 1 -4.91 -8.72 11.30
N CYS A 2 -5.89 -8.01 10.72
CA CYS A 2 -5.73 -7.43 9.38
C CYS A 2 -4.75 -6.23 9.33
N GLU A 3 -4.75 -5.32 10.32
CA GLU A 3 -3.78 -4.20 10.34
C GLU A 3 -2.32 -4.67 10.40
N THR A 4 -2.03 -5.73 11.17
CA THR A 4 -0.69 -6.33 11.24
C THR A 4 -0.27 -6.95 9.92
N THR A 5 -1.22 -7.49 9.13
CA THR A 5 -0.94 -8.01 7.79
C THR A 5 -0.54 -6.88 6.85
N TYR A 6 -1.30 -5.78 6.81
CA TYR A 6 -0.92 -4.59 6.05
C TYR A 6 0.46 -4.10 6.46
N LYS A 7 0.70 -3.89 7.75
CA LYS A 7 2.02 -3.46 8.25
C LYS A 7 3.14 -4.37 7.74
N HIS A 8 2.94 -5.68 7.80
CA HIS A 8 3.93 -6.64 7.33
C HIS A 8 4.23 -6.48 5.83
N ILE A 9 3.19 -6.38 4.99
CA ILE A 9 3.32 -6.17 3.54
C ILE A 9 4.08 -4.85 3.26
N LEU A 10 3.70 -3.75 3.94
CA LEU A 10 4.36 -2.45 3.79
C LEU A 10 5.83 -2.53 4.22
N ASP A 11 6.14 -3.12 5.38
CA ASP A 11 7.50 -3.22 5.90
C ASP A 11 8.38 -4.10 4.99
N LEU A 12 7.86 -5.20 4.44
CA LEU A 12 8.57 -6.03 3.45
C LEU A 12 8.93 -5.22 2.21
N PHE A 13 7.98 -4.42 1.70
CA PHE A 13 8.25 -3.53 0.58
C PHE A 13 9.31 -2.51 0.97
N LEU A 14 9.10 -1.69 2.01
CA LEU A 14 10.03 -0.61 2.42
C LEU A 14 11.45 -1.10 2.71
N THR A 15 11.61 -2.30 3.26
CA THR A 15 12.92 -2.93 3.52
C THR A 15 13.53 -3.64 2.31
N ARG A 16 12.91 -3.51 1.13
CA ARG A 16 13.35 -4.10 -0.16
C ARG A 16 13.46 -5.62 -0.14
N GLN A 17 12.66 -6.30 0.69
CA GLN A 17 12.58 -7.76 0.71
C GLN A 17 11.70 -8.30 -0.41
N ILE A 18 10.79 -7.48 -0.93
CA ILE A 18 9.95 -7.76 -2.10
C ILE A 18 10.03 -6.61 -3.10
N ASP A 19 9.88 -6.94 -4.39
CA ASP A 19 9.75 -5.95 -5.46
C ASP A 19 8.34 -5.32 -5.49
N VAL A 20 8.19 -4.26 -6.29
CA VAL A 20 6.94 -3.50 -6.42
C VAL A 20 5.79 -4.33 -6.96
N LYS A 21 6.05 -5.28 -7.86
CA LYS A 21 5.02 -6.15 -8.41
C LYS A 21 4.46 -7.07 -7.33
N ILE A 22 5.33 -7.77 -6.60
CA ILE A 22 4.95 -8.65 -5.50
C ILE A 22 4.23 -7.86 -4.41
N PHE A 23 4.69 -6.65 -4.12
CA PHE A 23 4.05 -5.76 -3.17
C PHE A 23 2.61 -5.41 -3.58
N ILE A 24 2.39 -4.93 -4.80
CA ILE A 24 1.05 -4.57 -5.31
C ILE A 24 0.12 -5.79 -5.30
N ASP A 25 0.61 -6.93 -5.79
CA ASP A 25 -0.16 -8.18 -5.84
C ASP A 25 -0.62 -8.60 -4.42
N GLN A 26 0.28 -8.57 -3.42
CA GLN A 26 -0.06 -8.92 -2.04
C GLN A 26 -0.99 -7.90 -1.38
N TYR A 27 -0.74 -6.61 -1.64
CA TYR A 27 -1.54 -5.52 -1.07
C TYR A 27 -2.98 -5.56 -1.57
N PHE A 28 -3.18 -5.72 -2.88
CA PHE A 28 -4.51 -5.85 -3.48
C PHE A 28 -5.21 -7.12 -3.02
N ALA A 29 -4.52 -8.26 -2.94
CA ALA A 29 -5.11 -9.49 -2.43
C ALA A 29 -5.63 -9.33 -0.98
N GLN A 30 -4.86 -8.65 -0.11
CA GLN A 30 -5.31 -8.37 1.25
C GLN A 30 -6.52 -7.42 1.28
N TRP A 31 -6.48 -6.35 0.47
CA TRP A 31 -7.57 -5.37 0.38
C TRP A 31 -8.87 -5.98 -0.15
N GLU A 32 -8.79 -6.81 -1.19
CA GLU A 32 -9.93 -7.55 -1.73
C GLU A 32 -10.50 -8.51 -0.69
N SER A 33 -9.63 -9.23 0.02
CA SER A 33 -10.05 -10.14 1.10
C SER A 33 -10.82 -9.39 2.19
N ASP A 34 -10.31 -8.25 2.65
CA ASP A 34 -10.97 -7.46 3.69
C ASP A 34 -12.31 -6.86 3.21
N ARG A 35 -12.37 -6.40 1.96
CA ARG A 35 -13.62 -5.93 1.32
C ARG A 35 -14.67 -7.04 1.25
N ASP A 36 -14.28 -8.22 0.74
CA ASP A 36 -15.20 -9.34 0.49
C ASP A 36 -15.72 -9.95 1.80
N ASN A 37 -14.94 -9.85 2.88
CA ASN A 37 -15.33 -10.28 4.22
C ASN A 37 -15.97 -9.15 5.06
N ALA A 38 -16.24 -7.97 4.48
CA ALA A 38 -16.80 -6.81 5.15
C ALA A 38 -16.07 -6.44 6.47
N VAL A 39 -14.73 -6.54 6.45
CA VAL A 39 -13.90 -6.22 7.62
C VAL A 39 -14.03 -4.72 7.90
N SER A 40 -14.37 -4.40 9.14
CA SER A 40 -14.50 -3.02 9.60
C SER A 40 -13.21 -2.56 10.27
N PHE A 41 -12.71 -1.40 9.83
CA PHE A 41 -11.52 -0.76 10.36
C PHE A 41 -11.85 0.55 11.08
N ASP A 42 -10.88 1.08 11.82
CA ASP A 42 -10.92 2.49 12.19
C ASP A 42 -11.00 3.36 10.92
N PRO A 43 -11.89 4.37 10.84
CA PRO A 43 -12.06 5.18 9.64
C PRO A 43 -10.79 5.92 9.17
N LYS A 44 -9.84 6.19 10.07
CA LYS A 44 -8.53 6.76 9.70
C LYS A 44 -7.63 5.70 9.07
N PHE A 45 -7.66 4.47 9.57
CA PHE A 45 -6.93 3.36 8.97
C PHE A 45 -7.48 3.04 7.57
N GLU A 46 -8.81 2.99 7.42
CA GLU A 46 -9.47 2.76 6.14
C GLU A 46 -9.05 3.80 5.09
N ARG A 47 -8.98 5.08 5.47
CA ARG A 47 -8.47 6.15 4.60
C ARG A 47 -7.00 5.98 4.24
N MET A 48 -6.17 5.48 5.15
CA MET A 48 -4.76 5.24 4.89
C MET A 48 -4.59 4.11 3.88
N ILE A 49 -5.25 2.96 4.09
CA ILE A 49 -5.15 1.84 3.14
C ILE A 49 -5.78 2.18 1.78
N GLY A 50 -6.84 3.01 1.76
CA GLY A 50 -7.40 3.54 0.53
C GLY A 50 -6.44 4.45 -0.24
N ARG A 51 -5.67 5.29 0.47
CA ARG A 51 -4.62 6.12 -0.17
C ARG A 51 -3.50 5.28 -0.76
N ILE A 52 -3.00 4.29 -0.01
CA ILE A 52 -1.97 3.38 -0.53
C ILE A 52 -2.48 2.62 -1.75
N PHE A 53 -3.75 2.19 -1.74
CA PHE A 53 -4.37 1.58 -2.92
C PHE A 53 -4.29 2.50 -4.14
N THR A 54 -4.65 3.78 -3.99
CA THR A 54 -4.52 4.76 -5.07
C THR A 54 -3.08 4.94 -5.52
N SER A 55 -2.12 5.01 -4.60
CA SER A 55 -0.69 5.07 -4.96
C SER A 55 -0.25 3.86 -5.78
N CYS A 56 -0.69 2.66 -5.41
CA CYS A 56 -0.45 1.44 -6.19
C CYS A 56 -1.08 1.50 -7.59
N ASP A 57 -2.28 2.04 -7.72
CA ASP A 57 -2.99 2.20 -9.01
C ASP A 57 -2.30 3.24 -9.92
N CYS A 58 -1.66 4.24 -9.32
CA CYS A 58 -0.85 5.23 -10.04
C CYS A 58 0.56 4.75 -10.43
N TYR A 59 1.01 3.57 -9.96
CA TYR A 59 2.37 3.11 -10.25
C TYR A 59 2.56 2.76 -11.74
N SER A 60 3.68 3.22 -12.31
CA SER A 60 4.17 2.79 -13.63
C SER A 60 5.68 2.54 -13.55
N GLU A 61 6.16 1.50 -14.24
CA GLU A 61 7.60 1.20 -14.38
C GLU A 61 8.30 2.27 -15.23
N ASP A 62 7.61 2.81 -16.23
CA ASP A 62 8.06 3.92 -17.08
C ASP A 62 6.97 5.01 -17.09
N PRO A 63 6.97 5.92 -16.09
CA PRO A 63 5.93 6.93 -15.95
C PRO A 63 6.05 7.99 -17.07
N GLU A 64 5.04 8.04 -17.94
CA GLU A 64 4.91 9.02 -19.02
C GLU A 64 3.92 10.13 -18.67
N ASN A 65 2.94 9.82 -17.81
CA ASN A 65 1.86 10.73 -17.46
C ASN A 65 2.10 11.42 -16.10
N PRO A 66 1.60 12.65 -15.90
CA PRO A 66 1.83 13.41 -14.65
C PRO A 66 1.14 12.84 -13.40
N TYR A 67 0.22 11.88 -13.58
CA TYR A 67 -0.45 11.16 -12.49
C TYR A 67 0.20 9.81 -12.20
N GLU A 68 1.16 9.37 -13.01
CA GLU A 68 1.90 8.13 -12.78
C GLU A 68 3.05 8.40 -11.81
N ILE A 69 3.35 7.42 -10.97
CA ILE A 69 4.44 7.48 -10.00
C ILE A 69 5.43 6.34 -10.22
N SER A 70 6.71 6.67 -10.08
CA SER A 70 7.79 5.69 -10.06
C SER A 70 7.78 4.85 -8.78
N GLU A 71 8.52 3.75 -8.77
CA GLU A 71 8.69 2.92 -7.57
C GLU A 71 9.27 3.72 -6.38
N GLU A 72 10.19 4.65 -6.63
CA GLU A 72 10.78 5.49 -5.58
C GLU A 72 9.73 6.41 -4.94
N GLN A 73 8.89 7.05 -5.77
CA GLN A 73 7.79 7.89 -5.28
C GLN A 73 6.76 7.06 -4.51
N LEU A 74 6.40 5.87 -5.00
CA LEU A 74 5.50 4.95 -4.29
C LEU A 74 6.08 4.56 -2.91
N ARG A 75 7.38 4.27 -2.83
CA ARG A 75 8.05 3.97 -1.55
C ARG A 75 7.98 5.14 -0.57
N LEU A 76 8.19 6.37 -1.04
CA LEU A 76 8.11 7.57 -0.20
C LEU A 76 6.69 7.81 0.33
N GLU A 77 5.67 7.63 -0.51
CA GLU A 77 4.27 7.77 -0.09
C GLU A 77 3.90 6.71 0.95
N ILE A 78 4.29 5.45 0.71
CA ILE A 78 4.03 4.36 1.64
C ILE A 78 4.75 4.58 2.96
N ASP A 79 6.02 5.00 2.95
CA ASP A 79 6.79 5.25 4.18
C ASP A 79 6.12 6.34 5.03
N LEU A 80 5.68 7.43 4.40
CA LEU A 80 4.95 8.50 5.07
C LEU A 80 3.65 8.00 5.71
N LEU A 81 2.82 7.29 4.93
CA LEU A 81 1.53 6.78 5.41
C LEU A 81 1.70 5.74 6.53
N ARG A 82 2.68 4.86 6.38
CA ARG A 82 3.08 3.86 7.38
C ARG A 82 3.58 4.53 8.66
N TYR A 83 4.38 5.59 8.55
CA TYR A 83 4.86 6.36 9.71
C TYR A 83 3.71 7.09 10.44
N ILE A 84 2.73 7.62 9.73
CA ILE A 84 1.57 8.28 10.35
C ILE A 84 0.78 7.33 11.27
N TRP A 85 0.72 6.04 10.94
CA TRP A 85 -0.05 5.06 11.72
C TRP A 85 0.78 4.26 12.75
N TRP A 86 2.00 3.85 12.39
CA TRP A 86 2.86 2.98 13.22
C TRP A 86 4.22 3.60 13.59
N GLY A 87 4.42 4.88 13.29
CA GLY A 87 5.63 5.64 13.64
C GLY A 87 5.60 6.25 15.04
#